data_AF-A0AAV4DUC5-F1
#
_entry.id   AF-A0AAV4DUC5-F1
#
_cell.length_a   1.000
_cell.length_b   1.000
_cell.length_c   1.000
_cell.angle_alpha   90.00
_cell.angle_beta   90.00
_cell.angle_gamma   90.00
#
_symmetry.space_group_name_H-M   'P 1'
#
loop_
_entity.id
_entity.type
_entity.pdbx_description
1 polymer ?
#
loop_
_entity_poly.entity_id
_entity_poly.type
_entity_poly.pdbx_seq_one_letter_code
_entity_poly.pdbx_strand_id
1 'polypeptide(L)'
;MATSNDLLIKQRSVIEFLAFEGCSAANIHARMKTVYGEMCISDCAVRKWYSKIIIKTSSAPILTTYLAMKAPGNLVVNENHHGRM
;
A
#
# COMPACT_ATOMS: atom_id res chain seq x y z
N MET A 1 9.38 26.95 10.47
CA MET A 1 8.33 26.72 9.45
C MET A 1 8.72 25.48 8.67
N ALA A 2 7.99 24.37 8.79
CA ALA A 2 8.28 23.19 7.97
C ALA A 2 8.04 23.59 6.50
N THR A 3 9.05 23.41 5.66
CA THR A 3 8.94 23.84 4.26
C THR A 3 7.97 22.91 3.52
N SER A 4 7.34 23.37 2.44
CA SER A 4 6.46 22.53 1.63
C SER A 4 7.13 21.23 1.17
N ASN A 5 8.46 21.22 1.04
CA ASN A 5 9.25 20.02 0.74
C ASN A 5 9.26 18.99 1.88
N ASP A 6 9.36 19.42 3.14
CA ASP A 6 9.36 18.52 4.30
C ASP A 6 8.02 17.79 4.42
N LEU A 7 6.92 18.48 4.11
CA LEU A 7 5.59 17.90 4.13
C LEU A 7 5.40 16.85 3.02
N LEU A 8 5.94 17.10 1.83
CA LEU A 8 5.93 16.13 0.73
C LEU A 8 6.75 14.88 1.06
N ILE A 9 7.90 15.04 1.71
CA ILE A 9 8.71 13.91 2.16
C ILE A 9 7.91 13.04 3.16
N LYS A 10 7.30 13.67 4.18
CA LYS A 10 6.48 12.96 5.17
C LYS A 10 5.31 12.21 4.52
N GLN A 11 4.59 12.86 3.60
CA GLN A 11 3.48 12.24 2.89
C GLN A 11 3.92 11.06 2.02
N ARG A 12 5.08 11.13 1.36
CA ARG A 12 5.63 10.01 0.60
C ARG A 12 5.99 8.82 1.48
N SER A 13 6.60 9.06 2.64
CA SER A 13 6.89 7.99 3.61
C SER A 13 5.62 7.28 4.09
N VAL A 14 4.52 8.03 4.28
CA VAL A 14 3.21 7.44 4.62
C VAL A 14 2.65 6.61 3.47
N ILE A 15 2.76 7.07 2.22
CA ILE A 15 2.33 6.29 1.03
C ILE A 15 3.11 4.99 0.93
N GLU A 16 4.44 5.03 1.10
CA GLU A 16 5.29 3.84 1.09
C GLU A 16 4.88 2.86 2.18
N PHE A 17 4.74 3.34 3.42
CA PHE A 17 4.31 2.51 4.54
C PHE A 17 2.96 1.83 4.28
N LEU A 18 1.94 2.60 3.88
CA LEU A 18 0.59 2.06 3.66
C LEU A 18 0.52 1.14 2.44
N ALA A 19 1.32 1.41 1.39
CA ALA A 19 1.44 0.50 0.26
C ALA A 19 2.03 -0.85 0.68
N PHE A 20 3.00 -0.86 1.60
CA PHE A 20 3.55 -2.09 2.18
C PHE A 20 2.61 -2.78 3.18
N GLU A 21 1.64 -2.08 3.75
CA GLU A 21 0.56 -2.74 4.48
C GLU A 21 -0.50 -3.38 3.57
N GLY A 22 -0.35 -3.26 2.24
CA GLY A 22 -1.30 -3.81 1.27
C GLY A 22 -2.52 -2.91 1.03
N CYS A 23 -2.47 -1.63 1.44
CA CYS A 23 -3.57 -0.70 1.15
C CYS A 23 -3.61 -0.34 -0.34
N SER A 24 -4.81 -0.28 -0.92
CA SER A 24 -4.98 0.24 -2.29
C SER A 24 -4.70 1.75 -2.34
N ALA A 25 -4.25 2.26 -3.50
CA ALA A 25 -3.99 3.69 -3.68
C ALA A 25 -5.19 4.59 -3.32
N ALA A 26 -6.42 4.13 -3.56
CA ALA A 26 -7.63 4.86 -3.19
C ALA A 26 -7.81 4.92 -1.66
N ASN A 27 -7.56 3.83 -0.95
CA ASN A 27 -7.62 3.80 0.52
C ASN A 27 -6.51 4.67 1.14
N ILE A 28 -5.31 4.64 0.54
CA ILE A 28 -4.19 5.50 0.95
C ILE A 28 -4.58 6.97 0.82
N HIS A 29 -5.09 7.40 -0.33
CA HIS A 29 -5.49 8.79 -0.53
C HIS A 29 -6.63 9.21 0.41
N ALA A 30 -7.63 8.35 0.65
CA ALA A 30 -8.70 8.63 1.61
C ALA A 30 -8.15 8.86 3.03
N ARG A 31 -7.27 7.99 3.51
CA ARG A 31 -6.63 8.12 4.84
C ARG A 31 -5.73 9.36 4.92
N MET A 32 -4.96 9.63 3.86
CA MET A 32 -4.13 10.84 3.80
C MET A 32 -4.97 12.11 3.79
N LYS A 33 -6.09 12.14 3.07
CA LYS A 33 -6.99 13.29 3.01
C LYS A 33 -7.57 13.63 4.38
N THR A 34 -7.89 12.62 5.20
CA THR A 34 -8.37 12.83 6.58
C THR A 34 -7.31 13.47 7.49
N VAL A 35 -6.03 13.11 7.32
CA VAL A 35 -4.94 13.59 8.19
C VAL A 35 -4.35 14.92 7.72
N TYR A 36 -4.12 15.06 6.41
CA TYR A 36 -3.44 16.20 5.81
C TYR A 36 -4.41 17.24 5.24
N GLY A 37 -5.71 16.93 5.11
CA GLY A 37 -6.74 17.86 4.66
C GLY A 37 -6.45 18.43 3.27
N GLU A 38 -6.40 19.75 3.17
CA GLU A 38 -6.09 20.47 1.92
C GLU A 38 -4.63 20.33 1.50
N MET A 39 -3.74 20.08 2.46
CA MET A 39 -2.31 19.90 2.19
C MET A 39 -1.98 18.49 1.67
N CYS A 40 -2.97 17.60 1.58
CA CYS A 40 -2.81 16.27 1.02
C CYS A 40 -2.43 16.35 -0.46
N ILE A 41 -1.41 15.60 -0.87
CA ILE A 41 -1.10 15.43 -2.29
C ILE A 41 -2.30 14.83 -3.04
N SER A 42 -2.42 15.16 -4.32
CA SER A 42 -3.56 14.72 -5.14
C SER A 42 -3.61 13.20 -5.33
N ASP A 43 -4.81 12.66 -5.55
CA ASP A 43 -5.05 11.24 -5.84
C ASP A 43 -4.18 10.72 -7.01
N CYS A 44 -4.03 11.53 -8.06
CA CYS A 44 -3.16 11.21 -9.19
C CYS A 44 -1.69 11.05 -8.78
N ALA A 45 -1.19 11.93 -7.91
CA ALA A 45 0.17 11.83 -7.37
C ALA A 45 0.33 10.57 -6.50
N VAL A 46 -0.65 10.26 -5.64
CA VAL A 46 -0.65 9.03 -4.82
C VAL A 46 -0.58 7.79 -5.71
N ARG A 47 -1.44 7.67 -6.73
CA ARG A 47 -1.44 6.53 -7.66
C ARG A 47 -0.12 6.37 -8.39
N LYS A 48 0.45 7.47 -8.89
CA LYS A 48 1.75 7.46 -9.57
C LYS A 48 2.87 6.94 -8.66
N TRP A 49 2.89 7.35 -7.40
CA TRP A 49 3.86 6.88 -6.41
C TRP A 49 3.62 5.43 -6.02
N TYR A 50 2.37 5.05 -5.76
CA TYR A 50 1.96 3.68 -5.46
C TYR A 50 2.44 2.70 -6.55
N SER A 51 2.17 3.00 -7.83
CA SER A 51 2.63 2.15 -8.94
C SER A 51 4.15 2.04 -8.99
N LYS A 52 4.88 3.12 -8.71
CA LYS A 52 6.36 3.10 -8.67
C LYS A 52 6.90 2.22 -7.54
N ILE A 53 6.23 2.19 -6.39
CA ILE A 53 6.58 1.33 -5.26
C ILE A 53 6.34 -0.13 -5.65
N ILE A 54 5.14 -0.48 -6.13
CA ILE A 54 4.81 -1.86 -6.52
C ILE A 54 5.77 -2.40 -7.59
N ILE A 55 6.09 -1.60 -8.61
CA ILE A 55 7.04 -2.00 -9.67
C ILE A 55 8.44 -2.26 -9.09
N LYS A 56 8.90 -1.42 -8.15
CA LYS A 56 10.18 -1.63 -7.46
C LYS A 56 10.16 -2.84 -6.55
N THR A 57 9.05 -3.07 -5.85
CA THR A 57 8.87 -4.18 -4.91
C THR A 57 8.91 -5.53 -5.61
N SER A 58 8.33 -5.66 -6.81
CA SER A 58 8.44 -6.87 -7.62
C SER A 58 9.89 -7.28 -7.94
N SER A 59 10.85 -6.35 -7.82
CA SER A 59 12.28 -6.60 -8.03
C SER A 59 13.08 -6.73 -6.73
N ALA A 60 12.48 -6.51 -5.54
CA ALA A 60 13.18 -6.48 -4.26
C ALA A 60 12.79 -7.71 -3.40
N PRO A 61 13.63 -8.76 -3.36
CA PRO A 61 13.26 -10.03 -2.73
C PRO A 61 12.93 -9.90 -1.23
N ILE A 62 13.62 -9.02 -0.49
CA ILE A 62 13.46 -8.85 0.97
C ILE A 62 12.01 -8.51 1.35
N LEU A 63 11.35 -7.67 0.56
CA LEU A 63 10.01 -7.17 0.88
C LEU A 63 8.90 -8.13 0.43
N THR A 64 9.09 -8.82 -0.69
CA THR A 64 8.25 -9.95 -1.09
C THR A 64 8.26 -11.02 0.01
N THR A 65 9.44 -11.32 0.57
CA THR A 65 9.56 -12.26 1.68
C THR A 65 8.88 -11.74 2.96
N TYR A 66 9.05 -10.46 3.30
CA TYR A 66 8.37 -9.86 4.47
C TYR A 66 6.84 -9.88 4.36
N LEU A 67 6.29 -9.56 3.18
CA LEU A 67 4.85 -9.64 2.92
C LEU A 67 4.33 -11.09 2.96
N ALA A 68 5.07 -12.04 2.40
CA ALA A 68 4.74 -13.47 2.49
C ALA A 68 4.81 -14.00 3.93
N MET A 69 5.76 -13.52 4.73
CA MET A 69 5.89 -13.85 6.16
C MET A 69 4.78 -13.22 7.02
N LYS A 70 4.26 -12.05 6.64
CA LYS A 70 3.18 -11.35 7.35
C LYS A 70 1.78 -11.93 7.05
N ALA A 71 1.66 -12.93 6.18
CA ALA A 71 0.39 -13.57 5.86
C ALA A 71 0.17 -14.92 6.57
N PRO A 72 -0.18 -14.98 7.87
CA PRO A 72 -0.97 -16.07 8.41
C PRO A 72 -2.42 -15.62 8.50
N GLY A 73 -3.24 -15.94 7.48
CA GLY A 73 -4.70 -15.82 7.61
C GLY A 73 -5.47 -15.45 6.36
N ASN A 74 -5.34 -16.19 5.26
CA ASN A 74 -6.48 -16.47 4.38
C ASN A 74 -6.24 -17.72 3.50
N LEU A 75 -6.08 -18.88 4.14
CA LEU A 75 -6.33 -20.17 3.48
C LEU A 75 -7.63 -20.73 4.04
N VAL A 76 -8.75 -20.22 3.54
CA VAL A 76 -9.98 -21.02 3.46
C VAL A 76 -10.52 -20.85 2.04
N VAL A 77 -9.80 -21.42 1.07
CA VAL A 77 -10.49 -21.92 -0.11
C VAL A 77 -11.00 -23.29 0.31
N ASN A 78 -12.30 -23.36 0.56
CA ASN A 78 -12.99 -24.59 0.88
C ASN A 78 -12.94 -25.53 -0.34
N GLU A 79 -11.99 -26.46 -0.32
CA GLU A 79 -11.98 -27.65 -1.18
C GLU A 79 -13.12 -28.59 -0.74
N ASN A 80 -14.34 -28.33 -1.21
CA ASN A 80 -15.39 -29.35 -1.19
C ASN A 80 -15.23 -30.25 -2.42
N HIS A 81 -14.32 -31.23 -2.33
CA HIS A 81 -14.32 -32.40 -3.21
C HIS A 81 -14.95 -33.59 -2.47
N HIS A 82 -16.15 -33.99 -2.88
CA HIS A 82 -16.72 -35.35 -2.88
C HIS A 82 -17.96 -35.24 -3.79
N GLY A 83 -18.26 -36.07 -4.77
CA GLY A 83 -17.80 -37.40 -5.12
C GLY A 83 -18.93 -37.98 -5.97
N ARG A 84 -18.58 -38.49 -7.14
CA ARG A 84 -19.43 -39.21 -8.09
C ARG A 84 -20.12 -40.40 -7.41
N MET A 85 -21.44 -40.48 -7.48
CA MET A 85 -22.23 -41.72 -7.64
C MET A 85 -23.43 -41.39 -8.52
#